data_AF-K6VZ83-F1
#
_entry.id   AF-K6VZ83-F1
#
_cell.length_a   1.000
_cell.length_b   1.000
_cell.length_c   1.000
_cell.angle_alpha   90.00
_cell.angle_beta   90.00
_cell.angle_gamma   90.00
#
_symmetry.space_group_name_H-M   'P 1'
#
loop_
_entity.id
_entity.type
_entity.pdbx_description
1 polymer ?
#
loop_
_entity_poly.entity_id
_entity_poly.type
_entity_poly.pdbx_seq_one_letter_code
_entity_poly.pdbx_strand_id
1 'polypeptide(L)' 'MRRVEAGEEITITVAGRPSARLVPATPRAWRHWDEVAALFSGTPDPGWEKDRETISHELQDPWSRA' A
#
# COMPACT_ATOMS: atom_id res chain seq x y z
N MET A 1 8.40 -0.47 -17.49
CA MET A 1 8.90 -0.69 -16.11
C MET A 1 10.27 -1.34 -16.07
N ARG A 2 10.53 -2.44 -16.79
CA ARG A 2 11.85 -3.13 -16.75
C ARG A 2 13.09 -2.26 -16.96
N ARG A 3 13.01 -1.21 -17.78
CA ARG A 3 14.11 -0.26 -18.00
C ARG A 3 14.36 0.64 -16.79
N VAL A 4 13.31 1.04 -16.08
CA VAL A 4 13.42 1.79 -14.83
C VAL A 4 13.98 0.90 -13.73
N GLU A 5 13.57 -0.36 -13.64
CA GLU A 5 14.17 -1.33 -12.71
C GLU A 5 15.67 -1.50 -12.96
N ALA A 6 16.13 -1.34 -14.20
CA ALA A 6 17.54 -1.41 -14.59
C ALA A 6 18.33 -0.10 -14.36
N GLY A 7 17.74 0.94 -13.77
CA GLY A 7 18.45 2.19 -13.44
C GLY A 7 17.97 3.43 -14.20
N GLU A 8 17.11 3.30 -15.21
CA GLU A 8 16.71 4.43 -16.05
C GLU A 8 15.67 5.31 -15.37
N GLU A 9 15.90 6.63 -15.36
CA GLU A 9 14.92 7.60 -14.88
C GLU A 9 14.04 8.09 -16.04
N ILE A 10 12.72 8.00 -15.88
CA ILE A 10 11.74 8.45 -16.90
C ILE A 10 10.95 9.63 -16.35
N THR A 11 10.93 10.74 -17.11
CA THR A 11 10.06 11.88 -16.77
C THR A 11 8.66 11.67 -17.36
N ILE A 12 7.65 11.70 -16.50
CA ILE A 12 6.24 11.65 -16.89
C ILE A 12 5.76 13.08 -17.06
N THR A 13 5.22 13.40 -18.24
CA THR A 13 4.65 14.72 -18.55
C THR A 13 3.13 14.65 -18.67
N VAL A 14 2.44 15.68 -18.18
CA VAL A 14 1.01 15.93 -18.42
C VAL A 14 0.88 17.24 -19.20
N ALA A 15 0.21 17.21 -20.36
CA ALA A 15 0.09 18.36 -21.26
C ALA A 15 1.45 19.03 -21.62
N GLY A 16 2.49 18.22 -21.82
CA GLY A 16 3.84 18.69 -22.14
C GLY A 16 4.63 19.27 -20.96
N ARG A 17 4.07 19.30 -19.75
CA ARG A 17 4.75 19.74 -18.53
C ARG A 17 5.17 18.55 -17.68
N PRO A 18 6.43 18.49 -17.20
CA PRO A 18 6.86 17.47 -16.25
C PRO A 18 5.97 17.47 -15.01
N SER A 19 5.42 16.30 -14.66
CA SER A 19 4.51 16.13 -13.51
C SER A 19 5.02 15.10 -12.50
N ALA A 20 5.82 14.14 -12.92
CA ALA A 20 6.40 13.14 -12.03
C ALA A 20 7.68 12.54 -12.64
N ARG A 21 8.48 11.88 -11.81
CA ARG A 21 9.70 11.19 -12.21
C ARG A 21 9.62 9.75 -11.73
N LEU A 22 9.69 8.81 -12.67
CA LEU A 22 9.75 7.39 -12.39
C LEU A 22 11.22 6.99 -12.26
N VAL A 23 11.61 6.53 -11.08
CA VAL A 23 12.99 6.15 -10.73
C VAL A 23 13.03 4.67 -10.35
N PRO A 24 14.20 4.01 -10.40
CA PRO A 24 14.35 2.65 -9.90
C PRO A 24 13.83 2.57 -8.46
N ALA A 25 12.83 1.71 -8.24
CA ALA A 25 12.38 1.43 -6.89
C ALA A 25 13.48 0.64 -6.18
N THR A 26 14.02 1.17 -5.09
CA THR A 26 14.81 0.34 -4.17
C THR A 26 13.91 -0.82 -3.73
N PRO A 27 14.36 -2.09 -3.79
CA PRO A 27 13.54 -3.21 -3.35
C PRO A 27 13.04 -2.93 -1.94
N ARG A 28 11.73 -2.77 -1.80
CA ARG A 28 11.11 -2.58 -0.50
C ARG A 28 11.22 -3.93 0.21
N ALA A 29 12.21 -4.05 1.09
CA ALA A 29 12.24 -5.15 2.04
C ALA A 29 11.03 -4.96 2.97
N TRP A 30 10.26 -6.03 3.16
CA TRP A 30 9.31 -6.09 4.26
C TRP A 30 10.09 -5.80 5.55
N ARG A 31 9.67 -4.78 6.29
CA ARG A 31 10.29 -4.40 7.56
C ARG A 31 9.71 -5.26 8.67
N HIS A 32 10.50 -5.57 9.68
CA HIS A 32 9.99 -6.23 10.86
C HIS A 32 8.99 -5.31 11.57
N TRP A 33 7.99 -5.91 12.22
CA TRP A 33 6.98 -5.16 12.98
C TRP A 33 7.62 -4.18 13.96
N ASP A 34 8.64 -4.62 14.70
CA ASP A 34 9.33 -3.81 15.71
C ASP A 34 9.99 -2.54 15.12
N GLU A 35 10.34 -2.56 13.82
CA GLU A 35 10.94 -1.42 13.13
C GLU A 35 9.91 -0.35 12.73
N VAL A 36 8.62 -0.68 12.73
CA VAL A 36 7.53 0.20 12.30
C VAL A 36 6.46 0.45 13.37
N ALA A 37 6.47 -0.31 14.47
CA ALA A 37 5.45 -0.24 15.52
C ALA A 37 5.27 1.18 16.09
N ALA A 38 6.35 1.96 16.18
CA ALA A 38 6.30 3.34 16.67
C ALA A 38 5.40 4.25 15.82
N LEU A 39 5.26 3.98 14.51
CA LEU A 39 4.36 4.74 13.63
C LEU A 39 2.89 4.58 14.01
N PHE A 40 2.55 3.49 14.71
CA PHE A 40 1.20 3.15 15.12
C PHE A 40 0.92 3.46 16.61
N SER A 41 1.78 4.25 17.26
CA SER A 41 1.64 4.64 18.67
C SER A 41 0.63 5.77 18.93
N GLY A 42 -0.13 6.18 17.92
CA GLY A 42 -1.17 7.20 18.03
C GLY A 42 -2.39 6.73 18.83
N THR A 43 -3.33 7.65 19.04
CA THR A 43 -4.60 7.34 19.72
C THR A 43 -5.34 6.23 18.98
N PRO A 44 -5.71 5.12 19.65
CA PRO A 44 -6.50 4.08 19.03
C PRO A 44 -7.89 4.61 18.70
N ASP A 45 -8.52 4.03 17.67
CA ASP A 45 -9.90 4.35 17.35
C ASP A 45 -10.83 3.82 18.45
N PRO A 46 -11.55 4.68 19.19
CA PRO A 46 -12.47 4.25 20.25
C PRO A 46 -13.71 3.52 19.69
N GLY A 47 -14.00 3.67 18.40
CA GLY A 47 -15.10 2.98 17.72
C GLY A 47 -14.75 1.59 17.21
N TRP A 48 -13.47 1.19 17.25
CA TRP A 48 -12.97 0.00 16.58
C TRP A 48 -13.76 -1.27 16.90
N GLU A 49 -13.97 -1.58 18.19
CA GLU A 49 -14.75 -2.75 18.57
C GLU A 49 -16.14 -2.73 17.93
N LYS A 50 -16.85 -1.60 18.00
CA LYS A 50 -18.20 -1.47 17.46
C LYS A 50 -18.23 -1.65 15.95
N ASP A 51 -17.28 -1.06 15.25
CA ASP A 51 -17.19 -1.12 13.79
C ASP A 51 -16.83 -2.53 13.34
N ARG A 52 -15.95 -3.23 14.06
CA ARG A 52 -15.59 -4.61 13.79
C ARG A 52 -16.81 -5.55 13.85
N GLU A 53 -17.70 -5.37 14.82
CA GLU A 53 -18.92 -6.19 14.93
C GLU A 53 -19.92 -5.98 13.78
N THR A 54 -19.74 -4.94 12.93
CA THR A 54 -20.58 -4.75 11.73
C THR A 54 -20.19 -5.66 10.56
N ILE A 55 -19.00 -6.26 10.62
CA ILE A 55 -18.47 -7.13 9.57
C ILE A 55 -18.96 -8.56 9.82
N SER A 56 -19.46 -9.23 8.78
CA SER A 56 -19.77 -10.66 8.88
C SER A 56 -18.48 -11.46 9.12
N HIS A 57 -18.49 -12.28 10.17
CA HIS A 57 -17.40 -13.20 10.48
C HIS A 57 -17.50 -14.53 9.71
N GLU A 58 -18.54 -14.68 8.87
CA GLU A 58 -18.68 -15.85 8.01
C GLU A 58 -17.63 -15.80 6.89
N LEU A 59 -16.86 -16.88 6.76
CA LEU A 59 -15.98 -17.06 5.62
C LEU A 59 -16.83 -17.45 4.40
N GLN A 60 -16.96 -16.53 3.46
CA GLN A 60 -17.63 -16.81 2.19
C GLN A 60 -16.59 -16.95 1.08
N ASP A 61 -16.69 -18.03 0.31
CA ASP A 61 -15.91 -18.23 -0.91
C ASP A 61 -16.50 -17.38 -2.04
N PRO A 62 -15.80 -16.33 -2.52
CA PRO A 62 -16.32 -15.44 -3.54
C PRO A 62 -16.41 -16.10 -4.93
N TRP A 63 -15.91 -17.32 -5.10
CA TRP A 63 -16.00 -18.13 -6.33
C TRP A 63 -17.00 -19.28 -6.24
N SER A 64 -17.68 -19.46 -5.10
CA SER A 64 -18.67 -20.54 -4.91
C SER A 64 -19.98 -20.35 -5.69
N ARG A 65 -20.23 -19.13 -6.19
CA ARG A 65 -21.35 -18.80 -7.09
C ARG A 65 -20.81 -18.60 -8.51
N ALA A 66 -20.50 -19.70 -9.18
CA ALA A 66 -20.25 -19.75 -10.62
C ALA A 66 -21.37 -20.51 -11.32
#